data_AF-A0A1R1DB57-F1
#
_entry.id   AF-A0A1R1DB57-F1
#
_cell.length_a   1.000
_cell.length_b   1.000
_cell.length_c   1.000
_cell.angle_alpha   90.00
_cell.angle_beta   90.00
_cell.angle_gamma   90.00
#
_symmetry.space_group_name_H-M   'P 1'
#
loop_
_entity.id
_entity.type
_entity.pdbx_description
1 polymer ?
#
loop_
_entity_poly.entity_id
_entity_poly.type
_entity_poly.pdbx_seq_one_letter_code
_entity_poly.pdbx_strand_id
1 'polypeptide(L)' 'MDCVPHELGFTSKFNWTLQIIRGYIKNNFGKIYSIRGVSKLMHRMDLSYTKPTYTLAAADEEKQKV' A
#
# COMPACT_ATOMS: atom_id res chain seq x y z
N MET A 1 16.95 2.40 9.44
CA MET A 1 16.95 3.01 8.09
C MET A 1 15.56 2.78 7.54
N ASP A 2 14.73 3.81 7.57
CA ASP A 2 13.33 3.71 7.20
C ASP A 2 13.20 4.04 5.71
N CYS A 3 13.10 3.03 4.85
CA CYS A 3 12.88 3.25 3.42
C CYS A 3 11.46 3.82 3.23
N VAL A 4 11.36 5.01 2.62
CA VAL A 4 10.07 5.67 2.39
C VAL A 4 9.57 5.29 0.98
N PRO A 5 8.26 5.06 0.74
CA PRO A 5 7.78 4.65 -0.58
C PRO A 5 8.17 5.60 -1.73
N HIS A 6 8.36 6.89 -1.41
CA HIS A 6 8.84 7.90 -2.36
C HIS A 6 10.23 7.59 -2.94
N GLU A 7 11.15 7.05 -2.13
CA GLU A 7 12.49 6.66 -2.58
C GLU A 7 12.47 5.47 -3.55
N LEU A 8 11.35 4.76 -3.60
CA LEU A 8 11.13 3.58 -4.43
C LEU A 8 10.19 3.86 -5.61
N GLY A 9 9.95 5.14 -5.91
CA GLY A 9 9.17 5.58 -7.08
C GLY A 9 7.65 5.52 -6.90
N PHE A 10 7.14 5.36 -5.68
CA PHE A 10 5.70 5.44 -5.42
C PHE A 10 5.26 6.88 -5.13
N THR A 11 4.10 7.27 -5.67
CA THR A 11 3.51 8.62 -5.49
C THR A 11 3.07 8.92 -4.04
N SER A 12 2.98 7.89 -3.18
CA SER A 12 2.65 8.06 -1.76
C SER A 12 3.88 8.54 -0.99
N LYS A 13 3.85 9.79 -0.55
CA LYS A 13 4.98 10.43 0.15
C LYS A 13 5.31 9.83 1.51
N PHE A 14 4.36 9.21 2.23
CA PHE A 14 4.56 8.91 3.67
C PHE A 14 4.01 7.57 4.19
N ASN A 15 3.08 6.89 3.49
CA ASN A 15 2.43 5.70 4.05
C ASN A 15 2.65 4.44 3.21
N TRP A 16 3.22 3.41 3.81
CA TRP A 16 3.26 2.04 3.29
C TRP A 16 1.88 1.40 3.45
N THR A 17 1.09 1.45 2.38
CA THR A 17 -0.17 0.71 2.30
C THR A 17 0.05 -0.68 1.70
N LEU A 18 -0.85 -1.64 1.98
CA LEU A 18 -0.75 -2.99 1.41
C LEU A 18 -0.71 -3.01 -0.13
N GLN A 19 -1.33 -2.03 -0.79
CA GLN A 19 -1.30 -1.88 -2.25
C GLN A 19 0.10 -1.51 -2.75
N ILE A 20 0.74 -0.56 -2.08
CA ILE A 20 2.10 -0.11 -2.39
C ILE A 20 3.10 -1.25 -2.13
N ILE A 21 2.98 -1.93 -0.98
CA ILE A 21 3.82 -3.08 -0.64
C ILE A 21 3.65 -4.19 -1.69
N ARG A 22 2.41 -4.45 -2.14
CA ARG A 22 2.16 -5.42 -3.22
C ARG A 22 2.87 -5.02 -4.52
N GLY A 23 2.79 -3.76 -4.91
CA GLY A 23 3.49 -3.22 -6.08
C GLY A 23 5.01 -3.34 -5.94
N TYR A 24 5.53 -3.02 -4.76
CA TYR A 24 6.95 -3.14 -4.43
C TYR A 24 7.45 -4.58 -4.56
N ILE A 25 6.70 -5.54 -4.01
CA ILE A 25 7.05 -6.96 -4.10
C ILE A 25 7.04 -7.43 -5.57
N LYS A 26 6.06 -6.98 -6.36
CA LYS A 26 6.00 -7.30 -7.79
C LYS A 26 7.21 -6.73 -8.54
N ASN A 27 7.57 -5.47 -8.31
CA ASN A 27 8.64 -4.79 -9.04
C ASN A 27 10.04 -5.30 -8.66
N ASN A 28 10.27 -5.60 -7.38
CA ASN A 28 11.60 -6.00 -6.90
C ASN A 28 11.83 -7.52 -6.92
N PHE A 29 10.78 -8.33 -6.76
CA PHE A 29 10.89 -9.78 -6.64
C PHE A 29 10.12 -10.56 -7.71
N GLY A 30 9.36 -9.88 -8.58
CA GLY A 30 8.58 -10.53 -9.63
C GLY A 30 7.42 -11.40 -9.11
N LYS A 31 7.09 -11.31 -7.81
CA LYS A 31 6.03 -12.13 -7.18
C LYS A 31 4.74 -11.34 -7.05
N ILE A 32 3.64 -11.96 -7.46
CA ILE A 32 2.30 -11.38 -7.34
C ILE A 32 1.61 -12.02 -6.13
N TYR A 33 1.37 -11.22 -5.10
CA TYR A 33 0.61 -11.62 -3.93
C TYR A 33 -0.78 -10.99 -3.92
N SER A 34 -1.74 -11.67 -3.30
CA SER A 34 -3.01 -11.03 -2.91
C SER A 34 -2.77 -10.06 -1.76
N ILE A 35 -3.65 -9.06 -1.58
CA ILE A 35 -3.57 -8.10 -0.46
C ILE A 35 -3.59 -8.83 0.90
N ARG A 36 -4.38 -9.90 1.03
CA ARG A 36 -4.39 -10.77 2.23
C ARG A 36 -3.04 -11.48 2.43
N GLY A 37 -2.41 -11.92 1.34
CA GLY A 37 -1.06 -12.51 1.37
C GLY A 37 -0.03 -11.52 1.86
N VAL A 38 -0.05 -10.29 1.34
CA VAL A 38 0.85 -9.21 1.76
C VAL A 38 0.64 -8.86 3.23
N SER A 39 -0.61 -8.76 3.71
CA SER A 39 -0.90 -8.51 5.14
C SER A 39 -0.35 -9.60 6.06
N LYS A 40 -0.53 -10.87 5.71
CA LYS A 40 0.07 -11.99 6.46
C LYS A 40 1.59 -11.95 6.42
N LEU A 41 2.17 -11.57 5.29
CA LEU A 41 3.61 -11.48 5.10
C LEU A 41 4.20 -10.35 5.97
N MET A 42 3.58 -9.18 6.00
CA MET A 42 3.97 -8.09 6.90
C MET A 42 3.84 -8.50 8.37
N HIS A 43 2.74 -9.15 8.77
CA HIS A 43 2.57 -9.64 10.13
C HIS A 43 3.62 -10.68 10.53
N ARG A 44 4.06 -11.54 9.59
CA ARG A 44 5.13 -12.53 9.86
C ARG A 44 6.51 -11.91 9.99
N MET A 45 6.73 -10.77 9.33
CA MET A 45 7.98 -10.03 9.36
C MET A 45 8.04 -8.99 10.48
N ASP A 46 6.99 -8.91 11.32
CA ASP A 46 6.82 -7.89 12.36
C ASP A 46 6.93 -6.45 11.83
N LEU A 47 6.45 -6.24 10.59
CA LEU A 47 6.51 -4.95 9.91
C LEU A 47 5.21 -4.17 10.10
N SER A 48 5.35 -2.95 10.60
CA SER A 48 4.26 -1.99 10.72
C SER A 48 3.83 -1.49 9.34
N TYR A 49 2.53 -1.53 9.07
CA TYR A 49 1.94 -0.91 7.87
C TYR A 49 0.69 -0.13 8.25
N THR A 50 0.46 0.97 7.53
CA THR A 50 -0.76 1.76 7.72
C THR A 50 -1.91 1.01 7.07
N LYS A 51 -2.87 0.54 7.87
CA LYS A 51 -4.16 0.07 7.32
C LYS A 51 -4.86 1.28 6.72
N PRO A 52 -5.08 1.37 5.40
CA PRO A 52 -5.97 2.40 4.89
C PRO A 52 -7.37 2.11 5.46
N THR A 53 -7.93 3.04 6.23
CA THR A 53 -9.29 2.92 6.81
C THR A 53 -10.39 3.02 5.77
N TYR A 54 -10.07 3.28 4.51
CA TYR A 54 -11.08 3.45 3.48
C TYR A 54 -11.50 2.10 2.91
N THR A 55 -12.44 1.44 3.60
CA THR A 55 -13.60 0.93 2.88
C THR A 55 -14.07 2.08 2.00
N LEU A 56 -13.91 1.98 0.68
CA LEU A 56 -14.58 2.87 -0.26
C LEU A 56 -16.09 2.66 -0.05
N ALA A 57 -16.66 3.25 1.01
CA ALA A 57 -18.03 3.68 0.97
C ALA A 57 -18.03 4.78 -0.08
N ALA A 58 -18.56 4.43 -1.27
CA ALA A 58 -18.84 5.27 -2.42
C ALA A 58 -18.21 6.67 -2.34
N ALA A 59 -17.13 6.90 -3.10
CA ALA A 59 -16.72 8.27 -3.38
C ALA A 59 -17.89 8.95 -4.09
N ASP A 60 -18.59 9.83 -3.38
CA ASP A 60 -19.67 10.66 -3.90
C ASP A 60 -19.12 11.53 -5.03
N GLU A 61 -19.52 11.23 -6.26
CA GLU A 61 -19.10 11.93 -7.47
C GLU A 61 -19.51 13.42 -7.46
N GLU A 62 -20.45 13.81 -6.59
CA GLU A 62 -20.97 15.19 -6.51
C GLU A 62 -19.95 16.22 -5.99
N LYS A 63 -18.92 15.82 -5.23
CA LYS A 63 -17.96 16.79 -4.65
C LYS A 63 -16.80 17.18 -5.58
N GLN A 64 -16.68 16.57 -6.75
CA GLN A 64 -15.61 16.83 -7.72
C GLN A 64 -16.09 17.71 -8.89
N LYS A 65 -16.83 18.77 -8.59
CA LYS A 65 -16.98 19.92 -9.50
C LYS A 65 -16.69 21.20 -8.72
N VAL A 66 -15.49 21.72 -8.91
CA VAL A 66 -15.17 23.15 -8.76
C VAL A 66 -14.37 23.55 -9.99
#